data_AF-A0A1Y1RL98-F1
#
_entry.id   AF-A0A1Y1RL98-F1
#
_cell.length_a   1.000
_cell.length_b   1.000
_cell.length_c   1.000
_cell.angle_alpha   90.00
_cell.angle_beta   90.00
_cell.angle_gamma   90.00
#
_symmetry.space_group_name_H-M   'P 1'
#
loop_
_entity.id
_entity.type
_entity.pdbx_description
1 polymer ?
#
loop_
_entity_poly.entity_id
_entity_poly.type
_entity_poly.pdbx_seq_one_letter_code
_entity_poly.pdbx_strand_id
1 'polypeptide(L)'
;MDNTTTKMIDTTPSKHEWYQEAKDNAEAVDFELTNLIYDHLKKSRLDYRGFWNHARQISDMFKTINPLLREDRQQLWDRFNEIRDQVRERGEKERRLCQEHSSKIREKVEKNLEQAQEIILSAEGKEPLRKAKSLIDRTTGILKKEQNATRKGLSADPPVDPIGTIEVRMAREDVELCWRFVRKIRETLKEKRGLILDRNYSELSQEGSQAVENAQEKDPYVALESIKSIQDRLKNSWVTREQREKLRDLLNGAWQIAIQRVEERRGERKRQHEEWLQRMTDHLQRWESLFGKNEQIVADLREQIEKLENDVENSINADFIDRAKNWIGEKKTKILDIERTNRDLERKIKSVKNKIGRAKNSREHDYAYLPSDSSENSSDEQV
;
A
#
# COMPACT_ATOMS: atom_id res chain seq x y z
N MET A 1 10.17 -14.17 -109.64
CA MET A 1 8.99 -14.49 -108.82
C MET A 1 9.16 -15.95 -108.43
N ASP A 2 9.88 -16.20 -107.33
CA ASP A 2 10.23 -17.58 -106.93
C ASP A 2 9.64 -17.85 -105.55
N ASN A 3 8.47 -18.48 -105.54
CA ASN A 3 7.86 -19.05 -104.36
C ASN A 3 8.34 -20.49 -104.24
N THR A 4 9.38 -20.71 -103.43
CA THR A 4 9.86 -22.04 -103.07
C THR A 4 8.98 -22.60 -101.95
N THR A 5 7.99 -23.40 -102.33
CA THR A 5 7.16 -24.16 -101.40
C THR A 5 7.97 -25.34 -100.84
N THR A 6 8.52 -25.16 -99.64
CA THR A 6 9.13 -26.23 -98.84
C THR A 6 8.05 -27.19 -98.37
N LYS A 7 8.00 -28.39 -98.95
CA LYS A 7 7.20 -29.52 -98.45
C LYS A 7 7.78 -29.98 -97.11
N MET A 8 7.02 -29.79 -96.03
CA MET A 8 7.26 -30.44 -94.75
C MET A 8 7.12 -31.95 -94.92
N ILE A 9 8.18 -32.68 -94.60
CA ILE A 9 8.17 -34.13 -94.48
C ILE A 9 7.55 -34.44 -93.12
N ASP A 10 6.28 -34.89 -93.11
CA ASP A 10 5.66 -35.47 -91.92
C ASP A 10 6.41 -36.75 -91.56
N THR A 11 7.41 -36.59 -90.70
CA THR A 11 8.20 -37.69 -90.14
C THR A 11 7.43 -38.18 -88.93
N THR A 12 6.43 -39.04 -89.14
CA THR A 12 5.78 -39.71 -88.02
C THR A 12 6.84 -40.52 -87.27
N PRO A 13 7.08 -40.25 -85.98
CA PRO A 13 8.11 -40.95 -85.21
C PRO A 13 7.87 -42.46 -85.28
N SER A 14 8.96 -43.21 -85.39
CA SER A 14 8.89 -44.67 -85.36
C SER A 14 8.20 -45.10 -84.06
N LYS A 15 7.36 -46.15 -84.11
CA LYS A 15 6.68 -46.69 -82.91
C LYS A 15 7.68 -46.89 -81.76
N HIS A 16 8.91 -47.31 -82.07
CA HIS A 16 9.98 -47.47 -81.09
C HIS A 16 10.44 -46.14 -80.44
N GLU A 17 10.56 -45.06 -81.23
CA GLU A 17 10.91 -43.73 -80.74
C GLU A 17 9.81 -43.17 -79.83
N TRP A 18 8.54 -43.38 -80.20
CA TRP A 18 7.40 -42.98 -79.36
C TRP A 18 7.39 -43.70 -78.01
N TYR A 19 7.66 -45.01 -77.99
CA TYR A 19 7.75 -45.78 -76.74
C TYR A 19 8.92 -45.32 -75.87
N GLN A 20 10.06 -44.98 -76.50
CA GLN A 20 11.22 -44.49 -75.77
C GLN A 20 10.97 -43.10 -75.18
N GLU A 21 10.40 -42.17 -75.96
CA GLU A 21 10.03 -40.84 -75.50
C GLU A 21 8.98 -40.90 -74.37
N ALA A 22 8.00 -41.81 -74.46
CA ALA A 22 7.02 -42.03 -73.41
C ALA A 22 7.65 -42.54 -72.10
N LYS A 23 8.70 -43.36 -72.20
CA LYS A 23 9.45 -43.86 -71.06
C LYS A 23 10.32 -42.77 -70.43
N ASP A 24 11.05 -42.01 -71.25
CA ASP A 24 11.91 -40.90 -70.78
C ASP A 24 11.06 -39.82 -70.07
N ASN A 25 9.86 -39.54 -70.61
CA ASN A 25 8.86 -38.66 -70.00
C ASN A 25 8.35 -39.18 -68.65
N ALA A 26 8.10 -40.49 -68.53
CA ALA A 26 7.70 -41.12 -67.27
C ALA A 26 8.82 -41.04 -66.23
N GLU A 27 10.07 -41.27 -66.63
CA GLU A 27 11.26 -41.14 -65.77
C GLU A 27 11.44 -39.69 -65.27
N ALA A 28 11.19 -38.69 -66.11
CA ALA A 28 11.24 -37.28 -65.71
C ALA A 28 10.19 -36.92 -64.65
N VAL A 29 8.95 -37.41 -64.80
CA VAL A 29 7.90 -37.21 -63.79
C VAL A 29 8.23 -37.95 -62.49
N ASP A 30 8.74 -39.18 -62.57
CA ASP A 30 9.14 -39.96 -61.39
C ASP A 30 10.29 -39.30 -60.62
N PHE A 31 11.25 -38.72 -61.35
CA PHE A 31 12.33 -37.93 -60.79
C PHE A 31 11.79 -36.73 -60.01
N GLU A 32 10.85 -35.96 -60.57
CA GLU A 32 10.25 -34.83 -59.85
C GLU A 32 9.37 -35.26 -58.67
N LEU A 33 8.66 -36.38 -58.75
CA LEU A 33 7.97 -36.96 -57.59
C LEU A 33 8.94 -37.36 -56.48
N THR A 34 10.10 -37.88 -56.86
CA THR A 34 11.17 -38.20 -55.93
C THR A 34 11.73 -36.92 -55.30
N ASN A 35 11.99 -35.87 -56.08
CA ASN A 35 12.39 -34.56 -55.57
C ASN A 35 11.34 -33.98 -54.63
N LEU A 36 10.04 -34.05 -54.95
CA LEU A 36 8.96 -33.60 -54.07
C LEU A 36 9.04 -34.26 -52.69
N ILE A 37 9.33 -35.56 -52.63
CA ILE A 37 9.52 -36.29 -51.38
C ILE A 37 10.81 -35.85 -50.67
N TYR A 38 11.95 -35.83 -51.37
CA TYR A 38 13.23 -35.51 -50.74
C TYR A 38 13.29 -34.06 -50.25
N ASP A 39 12.78 -33.13 -51.04
CA ASP A 39 12.87 -31.70 -50.77
C ASP A 39 11.88 -31.19 -49.75
N HIS A 40 10.73 -31.84 -49.60
CA HIS A 40 9.67 -31.32 -48.72
C HIS A 40 9.26 -32.29 -47.62
N LEU A 41 9.34 -33.61 -47.84
CA LEU A 41 8.87 -34.61 -46.87
C LEU A 41 9.99 -35.22 -46.03
N LYS A 42 11.16 -35.48 -46.61
CA LYS A 42 12.32 -36.07 -45.90
C LYS A 42 13.17 -35.05 -45.16
N LYS A 43 13.02 -33.76 -45.46
CA LYS A 43 13.63 -32.72 -44.63
C LYS A 43 13.04 -32.77 -43.23
N SER A 44 13.85 -32.48 -42.22
CA SER A 44 13.42 -32.40 -40.82
C SER A 44 12.26 -31.42 -40.61
N ARG A 45 12.02 -30.53 -41.58
CA ARG A 45 10.93 -29.56 -41.62
C ARG A 45 10.15 -29.65 -42.93
N LEU A 46 8.83 -29.82 -42.81
CA LEU A 46 7.90 -29.69 -43.93
C LEU A 46 7.65 -28.22 -44.26
N ASP A 47 8.08 -27.80 -45.45
CA ASP A 47 7.59 -26.59 -46.06
C ASP A 47 6.29 -26.89 -46.81
N TYR A 48 5.14 -26.76 -46.12
CA TYR A 48 3.83 -26.96 -46.74
C TYR A 48 3.61 -26.04 -47.96
N ARG A 49 4.09 -24.80 -47.90
CA ARG A 49 3.87 -23.84 -48.99
C ARG A 49 4.70 -24.22 -50.21
N GLY A 50 5.99 -24.54 -50.00
CA GLY A 50 6.88 -25.07 -51.03
C GLY A 50 6.34 -26.37 -51.62
N PHE A 51 5.92 -27.31 -50.77
CA PHE A 51 5.32 -28.58 -51.20
C PHE A 51 4.12 -28.37 -52.13
N TRP A 52 3.14 -27.54 -51.74
CA TRP A 52 1.95 -27.32 -52.56
C TRP A 52 2.24 -26.58 -53.86
N ASN A 53 3.28 -25.75 -53.89
CA ASN A 53 3.75 -25.11 -55.12
C ASN A 53 4.43 -26.13 -56.06
N HIS A 54 5.31 -26.97 -55.53
CA HIS A 54 5.98 -28.02 -56.28
C HIS A 54 4.97 -29.09 -56.78
N ALA A 55 4.03 -29.50 -55.93
CA ALA A 55 2.93 -30.37 -56.33
C ALA A 55 2.08 -29.77 -57.46
N ARG A 56 1.89 -28.45 -57.50
CA ARG A 56 1.20 -27.79 -58.61
C ARG A 56 1.98 -27.92 -59.93
N GLN A 57 3.30 -27.76 -59.89
CA GLN A 57 4.18 -27.94 -61.06
C GLN A 57 4.10 -29.36 -61.61
N ILE A 58 4.19 -30.37 -60.74
CA ILE A 58 4.05 -31.78 -61.13
C ILE A 58 2.66 -32.04 -61.74
N SER A 59 1.60 -31.48 -61.15
CA SER A 59 0.25 -31.57 -61.71
C SER A 59 0.15 -30.95 -63.12
N ASP A 60 0.96 -29.93 -63.44
CA ASP A 60 1.00 -29.32 -64.77
C ASP A 60 1.87 -30.14 -65.74
N MET A 61 2.92 -30.83 -65.26
CA MET A 61 3.68 -31.80 -66.06
C MET A 61 2.80 -32.91 -66.62
N PHE A 62 1.91 -33.50 -65.80
CA PHE A 62 0.95 -34.51 -66.26
C PHE A 62 0.00 -34.03 -67.37
N LYS A 63 -0.20 -32.71 -67.52
CA LYS A 63 -1.04 -32.11 -68.58
C LYS A 63 -0.26 -31.83 -69.85
N THR A 64 1.02 -31.48 -69.71
CA THR A 64 1.86 -30.94 -70.79
C THR A 64 2.74 -32.00 -71.44
N ILE A 65 3.24 -32.96 -70.66
CA ILE A 65 4.11 -34.02 -71.15
C ILE A 65 3.28 -35.10 -71.85
N ASN A 66 3.49 -35.23 -73.16
CA ASN A 66 3.00 -36.31 -74.00
C ASN A 66 4.11 -36.67 -74.99
N PRO A 67 4.30 -37.94 -75.35
CA PRO A 67 3.50 -39.11 -74.95
C PRO A 67 3.84 -39.67 -73.57
N LEU A 68 2.91 -40.41 -72.97
CA LEU A 68 3.07 -41.21 -71.74
C LEU A 68 2.29 -42.51 -71.92
N LEU A 69 2.85 -43.64 -71.48
CA LEU A 69 2.11 -44.90 -71.43
C LEU A 69 0.97 -44.79 -70.41
N ARG A 70 -0.17 -45.43 -70.73
CA ARG A 70 -1.38 -45.34 -69.89
C ARG A 70 -1.11 -45.92 -68.50
N GLU A 71 -0.39 -47.03 -68.45
CA GLU A 71 -0.03 -47.75 -67.24
C GLU A 71 0.88 -46.89 -66.34
N ASP A 72 1.96 -46.33 -66.91
CA ASP A 72 2.91 -45.48 -66.18
C ASP A 72 2.24 -44.20 -65.68
N ARG A 73 1.41 -43.57 -66.52
CA ARG A 73 0.65 -42.37 -66.15
C ARG A 73 -0.25 -42.64 -64.94
N GLN A 74 -0.93 -43.78 -64.91
CA GLN A 74 -1.80 -44.17 -63.80
C GLN A 74 -0.97 -44.40 -62.53
N GLN A 75 0.11 -45.19 -62.62
CA GLN A 75 0.98 -45.48 -61.47
C GLN A 75 1.60 -44.21 -60.86
N LEU A 76 2.15 -43.33 -61.69
CA LEU A 76 2.76 -42.07 -61.24
C LEU A 76 1.72 -41.13 -60.63
N TRP A 77 0.51 -41.09 -61.21
CA TRP A 77 -0.58 -40.28 -60.68
C TRP A 77 -1.08 -40.78 -59.33
N ASP A 78 -1.19 -42.10 -59.14
CA ASP A 78 -1.56 -42.71 -57.87
C ASP A 78 -0.51 -42.42 -56.79
N ARG A 79 0.79 -42.59 -57.11
CA ARG A 79 1.91 -42.21 -56.22
C ARG A 79 1.85 -40.72 -55.85
N PHE A 80 1.58 -39.85 -56.82
CA PHE A 80 1.44 -38.41 -56.58
C PHE A 80 0.29 -38.08 -55.61
N ASN A 81 -0.89 -38.70 -55.79
CA ASN A 81 -2.02 -38.48 -54.90
C ASN A 81 -1.76 -39.03 -53.50
N GLU A 82 -1.12 -40.19 -53.38
CA GLU A 82 -0.72 -40.75 -52.10
C GLU A 82 0.18 -39.77 -51.32
N ILE A 83 1.20 -39.20 -51.98
CA ILE A 83 2.08 -38.19 -51.38
C ILE A 83 1.29 -36.95 -50.91
N ARG A 84 0.33 -36.48 -51.71
CA ARG A 84 -0.52 -35.33 -51.36
C ARG A 84 -1.41 -35.61 -50.17
N ASP A 85 -2.00 -36.80 -50.11
CA ASP A 85 -2.88 -37.20 -49.02
C ASP A 85 -2.10 -37.40 -47.72
N GLN A 86 -0.89 -37.97 -47.78
CA GLN A 86 0.02 -38.03 -46.62
C GLN A 86 0.36 -36.64 -46.06
N VAL A 87 0.66 -35.66 -46.93
CA VAL A 87 0.92 -34.28 -46.49
C VAL A 87 -0.33 -33.62 -45.93
N ARG A 88 -1.50 -33.86 -46.54
CA ARG A 88 -2.78 -33.34 -46.03
C ARG A 88 -3.09 -33.91 -44.66
N GLU A 89 -3.01 -35.23 -44.48
CA GLU A 89 -3.26 -35.90 -43.20
C GLU A 89 -2.30 -35.41 -42.12
N ARG A 90 -1.01 -35.27 -42.44
CA ARG A 90 -0.02 -34.72 -41.51
C ARG A 90 -0.34 -33.28 -41.11
N GLY A 91 -0.72 -32.43 -42.07
CA GLY A 91 -1.12 -31.05 -41.80
C GLY A 91 -2.39 -30.95 -40.97
N GLU A 92 -3.36 -31.83 -41.18
CA GLU A 92 -4.57 -31.92 -40.35
C GLU A 92 -4.25 -32.39 -38.93
N LYS A 93 -3.39 -33.40 -38.78
CA LYS A 93 -2.92 -33.89 -37.49
C LYS A 93 -2.19 -32.80 -36.69
N GLU A 94 -1.28 -32.07 -37.33
CA GLU A 94 -0.59 -30.93 -36.72
C GLU A 94 -1.56 -29.84 -36.29
N ARG A 95 -2.56 -29.52 -37.11
CA ARG A 95 -3.61 -28.54 -36.78
C ARG A 95 -4.45 -28.98 -35.58
N ARG A 96 -4.88 -30.25 -35.53
CA ARG A 96 -5.63 -30.82 -34.39
C ARG A 96 -4.81 -30.76 -33.11
N LEU A 97 -3.55 -31.17 -33.16
CA LEU A 97 -2.64 -31.07 -32.01
C LEU A 97 -2.47 -29.62 -31.53
N CYS A 98 -2.28 -28.67 -32.46
CA CYS A 98 -2.20 -27.25 -32.12
C CYS A 98 -3.49 -26.74 -31.48
N GLN A 99 -4.66 -27.12 -31.99
CA GLN A 99 -5.95 -26.74 -31.42
C GLN A 99 -6.15 -27.31 -30.02
N GLU A 100 -5.85 -28.59 -29.81
CA GLU A 100 -5.96 -29.24 -28.49
C GLU A 100 -5.01 -28.62 -27.47
N HIS A 101 -3.77 -28.36 -27.86
CA HIS A 101 -2.79 -27.68 -27.01
C HIS A 101 -3.22 -26.24 -26.72
N SER A 102 -3.67 -25.51 -27.75
CA SER A 102 -4.17 -24.14 -27.60
C SER A 102 -5.32 -24.06 -26.61
N SER A 103 -6.28 -24.99 -26.72
CA SER A 103 -7.41 -25.10 -25.80
C SER A 103 -6.97 -25.35 -24.35
N LYS A 104 -6.06 -26.31 -24.13
CA LYS A 104 -5.53 -26.62 -22.78
C LYS A 104 -4.78 -25.46 -22.14
N ILE A 105 -3.93 -24.76 -22.90
CA ILE A 105 -3.19 -23.61 -22.38
C ILE A 105 -4.14 -22.44 -22.13
N ARG A 106 -5.08 -22.19 -23.05
CA ARG A 106 -6.10 -21.15 -22.91
C ARG A 106 -6.95 -21.36 -21.67
N GLU A 107 -7.47 -22.57 -21.44
CA GLU A 107 -8.24 -22.90 -20.22
C GLU A 107 -7.45 -22.59 -18.95
N LYS A 108 -6.17 -22.97 -18.91
CA LYS A 108 -5.28 -22.67 -17.78
C LYS A 108 -5.05 -21.18 -17.58
N VAL A 109 -4.88 -20.44 -18.68
CA VAL A 109 -4.71 -18.98 -18.67
C VAL A 109 -5.99 -18.31 -18.17
N GLU A 110 -7.13 -18.64 -18.75
CA GLU A 110 -8.45 -18.10 -18.38
C GLU A 110 -8.74 -18.37 -16.90
N LYS A 111 -8.55 -19.59 -16.41
CA LYS A 111 -8.74 -19.94 -15.00
C LYS A 111 -7.87 -19.08 -14.05
N ASN A 112 -6.58 -18.88 -14.37
CA ASN A 112 -5.71 -18.04 -13.54
C ASN A 112 -6.16 -16.57 -13.57
N LEU A 113 -6.67 -16.11 -14.71
CA LEU A 113 -7.13 -14.74 -14.91
C LEU A 113 -8.47 -14.48 -14.20
N GLU A 114 -9.41 -15.42 -14.25
CA GLU A 114 -10.66 -15.38 -13.49
C GLU A 114 -10.38 -15.35 -11.98
N GLN A 115 -9.51 -16.23 -11.48
CA GLN A 115 -9.09 -16.21 -10.08
C GLN A 115 -8.43 -14.88 -9.70
N ALA A 116 -7.58 -14.32 -10.55
CA ALA A 116 -6.98 -13.01 -10.31
C ALA A 116 -8.05 -11.92 -10.26
N GLN A 117 -9.04 -11.96 -11.15
CA GLN A 117 -10.14 -11.01 -11.20
C GLN A 117 -11.02 -11.08 -9.95
N GLU A 118 -11.38 -12.28 -9.50
CA GLU A 118 -12.14 -12.49 -8.27
C GLU A 118 -11.42 -11.93 -7.04
N ILE A 119 -10.11 -12.20 -6.93
CA ILE A 119 -9.26 -11.66 -5.85
C ILE A 119 -9.21 -10.12 -5.93
N ILE A 120 -9.15 -9.53 -7.13
CA ILE A 120 -9.15 -8.07 -7.29
C ILE A 120 -10.47 -7.49 -6.81
N LEU A 121 -11.60 -8.05 -7.22
CA LEU A 121 -12.92 -7.53 -6.87
C LEU A 121 -13.17 -7.57 -5.35
N SER A 122 -12.79 -8.67 -4.70
CA SER A 122 -12.91 -8.89 -3.26
C SER A 122 -11.80 -8.24 -2.41
N ALA A 123 -10.78 -7.63 -3.02
CA ALA A 123 -9.67 -7.06 -2.26
C ALA A 123 -10.08 -5.86 -1.41
N GLU A 124 -9.70 -5.90 -0.13
CA GLU A 124 -9.84 -4.77 0.80
C GLU A 124 -8.50 -4.11 1.13
N GLY A 125 -7.38 -4.72 0.72
CA GLY A 125 -6.04 -4.27 1.07
C GLY A 125 -4.95 -4.68 0.08
N LYS A 126 -3.71 -4.41 0.46
CA LYS A 126 -2.52 -4.59 -0.38
C LYS A 126 -2.22 -6.05 -0.71
N GLU A 127 -2.34 -6.95 0.27
CA GLU A 127 -1.91 -8.35 0.12
C GLU A 127 -2.74 -9.15 -0.89
N PRO A 128 -4.09 -9.08 -0.91
CA PRO A 128 -4.89 -9.69 -1.97
C PRO A 128 -4.49 -9.19 -3.36
N LEU A 129 -4.27 -7.88 -3.53
CA LEU A 129 -3.85 -7.32 -4.82
C LEU A 129 -2.44 -7.76 -5.25
N ARG A 130 -1.54 -7.97 -4.29
CA ARG A 130 -0.22 -8.56 -4.56
C ARG A 130 -0.34 -9.99 -5.06
N LYS A 131 -1.23 -10.79 -4.46
CA LYS A 131 -1.55 -12.16 -4.91
C LYS A 131 -2.18 -12.17 -6.30
N ALA A 132 -3.14 -11.29 -6.59
CA ALA A 132 -3.70 -11.18 -7.92
C ALA A 132 -2.63 -10.80 -8.96
N LYS A 133 -1.75 -9.85 -8.63
CA LYS A 133 -0.63 -9.45 -9.50
C LYS A 133 0.30 -10.63 -9.81
N SER A 134 0.63 -11.48 -8.83
CA SER A 134 1.50 -12.63 -9.06
C SER A 134 0.87 -13.67 -9.99
N LEU A 135 -0.46 -13.89 -9.91
CA LEU A 135 -1.19 -14.73 -10.85
C LEU A 135 -1.16 -14.17 -12.29
N ILE A 136 -1.34 -12.86 -12.43
CA ILE A 136 -1.25 -12.17 -13.73
C ILE A 136 0.17 -12.28 -14.30
N ASP A 137 1.20 -12.07 -13.49
CA ASP A 137 2.60 -12.14 -13.92
C ASP A 137 3.00 -13.58 -14.31
N ARG A 138 2.54 -14.58 -13.56
CA ARG A 138 2.70 -16.00 -13.93
C ARG A 138 2.05 -16.31 -15.28
N THR A 139 0.83 -15.83 -15.49
CA THR A 139 0.08 -16.02 -16.74
C THR A 139 0.75 -15.31 -17.92
N THR A 140 1.24 -14.09 -17.69
CA THR A 140 2.06 -13.32 -18.64
C THR A 140 3.32 -14.11 -19.04
N GLY A 141 3.96 -14.80 -18.08
CA GLY A 141 5.11 -15.66 -18.35
C GLY A 141 4.77 -16.85 -19.26
N ILE A 142 3.60 -17.48 -19.08
CA ILE A 142 3.11 -18.54 -19.97
C ILE A 142 2.91 -17.98 -21.38
N LEU A 143 2.15 -16.89 -21.52
CA LEU A 143 1.86 -16.30 -22.83
C LEU A 143 3.10 -15.81 -23.57
N LYS A 144 4.11 -15.30 -22.87
CA LYS A 144 5.40 -14.93 -23.49
C LYS A 144 6.15 -16.13 -24.03
N LYS A 145 6.13 -17.28 -23.34
CA LYS A 145 6.74 -18.53 -23.83
C LYS A 145 6.04 -18.98 -25.11
N GLU A 146 4.71 -19.01 -25.10
CA GLU A 146 3.89 -19.37 -26.27
C GLU A 146 4.12 -18.41 -27.44
N GLN A 147 4.08 -17.10 -27.20
CA GLN A 147 4.30 -16.09 -28.23
C GLN A 147 5.71 -16.20 -28.85
N ASN A 148 6.73 -16.48 -28.04
CA ASN A 148 8.09 -16.69 -28.53
C ASN A 148 8.20 -17.98 -29.35
N ALA A 149 7.51 -19.06 -28.96
CA ALA A 149 7.43 -20.28 -29.75
C ALA A 149 6.74 -20.02 -31.11
N THR A 150 5.62 -19.28 -31.12
CA THR A 150 4.94 -18.86 -32.36
C THR A 150 5.85 -18.00 -33.24
N ARG A 151 6.59 -17.04 -32.65
CA ARG A 151 7.46 -16.11 -33.39
C ARG A 151 8.73 -16.78 -33.91
N LYS A 152 9.34 -17.70 -33.16
CA LYS A 152 10.48 -18.51 -33.65
C LYS A 152 10.08 -19.36 -34.84
N GLY A 153 8.85 -19.89 -34.85
CA GLY A 153 8.28 -20.58 -36.01
C GLY A 153 7.92 -19.69 -37.21
N LEU A 154 7.96 -18.36 -37.07
CA LEU A 154 7.84 -17.36 -38.15
C LEU A 154 9.19 -16.85 -38.66
N SER A 155 10.29 -17.08 -37.91
CA SER A 155 11.62 -17.06 -38.52
C SER A 155 11.75 -18.31 -39.40
N ALA A 156 12.48 -18.21 -40.48
CA ALA A 156 12.43 -19.13 -41.59
C ALA A 156 12.97 -20.55 -41.31
N ASP A 157 12.89 -21.14 -40.09
CA ASP A 157 13.85 -22.09 -39.48
C ASP A 157 13.52 -22.42 -37.98
N PRO A 158 12.42 -23.11 -37.56
CA PRO A 158 12.35 -23.74 -36.24
C PRO A 158 13.28 -24.97 -36.19
N PRO A 159 14.11 -25.11 -35.15
CA PRO A 159 14.94 -26.29 -34.95
C PRO A 159 14.05 -27.45 -34.51
N VAL A 160 14.05 -28.54 -35.27
CA VAL A 160 13.37 -29.78 -34.90
C VAL A 160 14.42 -30.77 -34.37
N ASP A 161 14.20 -31.30 -33.18
CA ASP A 161 14.95 -32.44 -32.65
C ASP A 161 14.87 -33.63 -33.63
N PRO A 162 15.94 -34.43 -33.80
CA PRO A 162 16.04 -35.52 -34.78
C PRO A 162 15.00 -36.66 -34.61
N ILE A 163 14.11 -36.56 -33.62
CA ILE A 163 13.11 -37.57 -33.24
C ILE A 163 11.71 -37.27 -33.83
N GLY A 164 11.51 -36.11 -34.49
CA GLY A 164 10.25 -35.83 -35.22
C GLY A 164 9.06 -35.47 -34.33
N THR A 165 9.30 -35.06 -33.08
CA THR A 165 8.25 -34.53 -32.20
C THR A 165 7.76 -33.18 -32.74
N ILE A 166 6.49 -33.12 -33.13
CA ILE A 166 5.84 -31.87 -33.57
C ILE A 166 5.85 -30.91 -32.37
N GLU A 167 6.56 -29.78 -32.48
CA GLU A 167 6.51 -28.71 -31.49
C GLU A 167 5.12 -28.06 -31.55
N VAL A 168 4.26 -28.42 -30.60
CA VAL A 168 2.88 -27.95 -30.54
C VAL A 168 2.84 -26.58 -29.86
N ARG A 169 2.17 -25.62 -30.50
CA ARG A 169 2.08 -24.21 -30.05
C ARG A 169 0.64 -23.74 -30.01
N MET A 170 0.36 -22.72 -29.19
CA MET A 170 -0.93 -22.03 -29.24
C MET A 170 -1.22 -21.41 -30.62
N ALA A 171 -2.51 -21.37 -30.97
CA ALA A 171 -3.00 -20.59 -32.11
C ALA A 171 -2.80 -19.09 -31.86
N ARG A 172 -2.49 -18.34 -32.92
CA ARG A 172 -2.19 -16.90 -32.82
C ARG A 172 -3.38 -16.12 -32.27
N GLU A 173 -4.59 -16.47 -32.72
CA GLU A 173 -5.83 -15.85 -32.32
C GLU A 173 -6.08 -16.02 -30.81
N ASP A 174 -5.83 -17.22 -30.27
CA ASP A 174 -5.98 -17.49 -28.84
C ASP A 174 -4.94 -16.73 -27.99
N VAL A 175 -3.69 -16.63 -28.48
CA VAL A 175 -2.65 -15.82 -27.81
C VAL A 175 -3.09 -14.36 -27.73
N GLU A 176 -3.59 -13.80 -28.84
CA GLU A 176 -4.07 -12.42 -28.89
C GLU A 176 -5.29 -12.19 -27.97
N LEU A 177 -6.24 -13.14 -27.92
CA LEU A 177 -7.38 -13.10 -27.00
C LEU A 177 -6.94 -13.11 -25.53
N CYS A 178 -6.04 -14.01 -25.16
CA CYS A 178 -5.49 -14.08 -23.81
C CYS A 178 -4.79 -12.77 -23.42
N TRP A 179 -4.01 -12.17 -24.33
CA TRP A 179 -3.37 -10.88 -24.09
C TRP A 179 -4.35 -9.72 -23.93
N ARG A 180 -5.50 -9.74 -24.62
CA ARG A 180 -6.57 -8.76 -24.39
C ARG A 180 -7.14 -8.91 -22.98
N PHE A 181 -7.35 -10.15 -22.54
CA PHE A 181 -7.90 -10.39 -21.20
C PHE A 181 -6.93 -9.98 -20.08
N VAL A 182 -5.63 -10.29 -20.25
CA VAL A 182 -4.57 -9.81 -19.33
C VAL A 182 -4.57 -8.29 -19.20
N ARG A 183 -4.73 -7.56 -20.31
CA ARG A 183 -4.78 -6.09 -20.29
C ARG A 183 -5.99 -5.59 -19.50
N LYS A 184 -7.18 -6.12 -19.78
CA LYS A 184 -8.41 -5.78 -19.05
C LYS A 184 -8.26 -6.00 -17.54
N ILE A 185 -7.72 -7.14 -17.11
CA ILE A 185 -7.55 -7.42 -15.67
C ILE A 185 -6.51 -6.49 -15.03
N ARG A 186 -5.44 -6.13 -15.76
CA ARG A 186 -4.46 -5.14 -15.26
C ARG A 186 -5.06 -3.75 -15.08
N GLU A 187 -5.96 -3.34 -15.96
CA GLU A 187 -6.73 -2.10 -15.80
C GLU A 187 -7.61 -2.16 -14.56
N THR A 188 -8.39 -3.24 -14.38
CA THR A 188 -9.21 -3.45 -13.17
C THR A 188 -8.36 -3.47 -11.89
N LEU A 189 -7.17 -4.10 -11.91
CA LEU A 189 -6.22 -4.09 -10.80
C LEU A 189 -5.77 -2.66 -10.46
N LYS A 190 -5.49 -1.84 -11.49
CA LYS A 190 -5.07 -0.44 -11.32
C LYS A 190 -6.20 0.40 -10.72
N GLU A 191 -7.41 0.26 -11.23
CA GLU A 191 -8.60 0.95 -10.73
C GLU A 191 -8.88 0.59 -9.27
N LYS A 192 -8.93 -0.71 -8.95
CA LYS A 192 -9.16 -1.18 -7.58
C LYS A 192 -8.08 -0.69 -6.62
N ARG A 193 -6.81 -0.69 -7.05
CA ARG A 193 -5.71 -0.11 -6.27
C ARG A 193 -5.95 1.38 -5.99
N GLY A 194 -6.38 2.16 -6.98
CA GLY A 194 -6.76 3.57 -6.81
C GLY A 194 -7.84 3.73 -5.75
N LEU A 195 -8.95 3.00 -5.90
CA LEU A 195 -10.08 3.06 -4.96
C LEU A 195 -9.69 2.77 -3.51
N ILE A 196 -8.84 1.76 -3.26
CA ILE A 196 -8.39 1.44 -1.90
C ILE A 196 -7.49 2.55 -1.35
N LEU A 197 -6.58 3.09 -2.16
CA LEU A 197 -5.71 4.21 -1.75
C LEU A 197 -6.55 5.44 -1.39
N ASP A 198 -7.54 5.78 -2.22
CA ASP A 198 -8.40 6.95 -2.03
C ASP A 198 -9.31 6.80 -0.81
N ARG A 199 -9.90 5.61 -0.61
CA ARG A 199 -10.69 5.30 0.59
C ARG A 199 -9.85 5.47 1.86
N ASN A 200 -8.68 4.82 1.92
CA ASN A 200 -7.81 4.88 3.09
C ASN A 200 -7.35 6.31 3.38
N TYR A 201 -7.03 7.08 2.33
CA TYR A 201 -6.67 8.48 2.46
C TYR A 201 -7.84 9.32 3.00
N SER A 202 -9.05 9.13 2.45
CA SER A 202 -10.25 9.85 2.89
C SER A 202 -10.57 9.60 4.36
N GLU A 203 -10.53 8.34 4.80
CA GLU A 203 -10.77 7.96 6.21
C GLU A 203 -9.75 8.62 7.14
N LEU A 204 -8.45 8.48 6.84
CA LEU A 204 -7.39 9.08 7.66
C LEU A 204 -7.42 10.61 7.62
N SER A 205 -7.80 11.21 6.49
CA SER A 205 -7.92 12.67 6.36
C SER A 205 -9.10 13.21 7.16
N GLN A 206 -10.22 12.48 7.20
CA GLN A 206 -11.36 12.84 8.04
C GLN A 206 -11.00 12.77 9.52
N GLU A 207 -10.36 11.67 9.95
CA GLU A 207 -9.88 11.52 11.33
C GLU A 207 -8.85 12.59 11.70
N GLY A 208 -7.91 12.88 10.78
CA GLY A 208 -6.94 13.96 10.97
C GLY A 208 -7.62 15.32 11.13
N SER A 209 -8.64 15.61 10.32
CA SER A 209 -9.42 16.85 10.43
C SER A 209 -10.14 16.95 11.77
N GLN A 210 -10.71 15.83 12.25
CA GLN A 210 -11.31 15.76 13.59
C GLN A 210 -10.28 16.00 14.71
N ALA A 211 -9.04 15.51 14.53
CA ALA A 211 -7.95 15.76 15.48
C ALA A 211 -7.54 17.24 15.51
N VAL A 212 -7.55 17.93 14.36
CA VAL A 212 -7.34 19.39 14.29
C VAL A 212 -8.44 20.12 15.06
N GLU A 213 -9.71 19.79 14.83
CA GLU A 213 -10.85 20.38 15.56
C GLU A 213 -10.73 20.14 17.07
N ASN A 214 -10.38 18.92 17.48
CA ASN A 214 -10.19 18.59 18.89
C ASN A 214 -9.04 19.40 19.52
N ALA A 215 -7.94 19.63 18.77
CA ALA A 215 -6.86 20.51 19.20
C ALA A 215 -7.32 21.96 19.35
N GLN A 216 -8.23 22.43 18.48
CA GLN A 216 -8.74 23.80 18.43
C GLN A 216 -9.95 24.10 19.32
N GLU A 217 -10.72 23.12 19.78
CA GLU A 217 -11.93 23.41 20.58
C GLU A 217 -12.02 22.62 21.88
N LYS A 218 -11.41 21.42 21.92
CA LYS A 218 -11.60 20.47 23.02
C LYS A 218 -10.35 20.36 23.89
N ASP A 219 -10.24 19.23 24.60
CA ASP A 219 -9.10 18.95 25.45
C ASP A 219 -7.87 18.59 24.61
N PRO A 220 -6.76 19.35 24.69
CA PRO A 220 -5.59 19.10 23.87
C PRO A 220 -4.94 17.74 24.15
N TYR A 221 -5.13 17.14 25.33
CA TYR A 221 -4.62 15.78 25.61
C TYR A 221 -5.32 14.71 24.77
N VAL A 222 -6.64 14.81 24.63
CA VAL A 222 -7.43 13.91 23.75
C VAL A 222 -7.01 14.09 22.29
N ALA A 223 -6.72 15.33 21.87
CA ALA A 223 -6.20 15.59 20.54
C ALA A 223 -4.83 14.93 20.31
N LEU A 224 -3.90 15.04 21.26
CA LEU A 224 -2.57 14.40 21.16
C LEU A 224 -2.66 12.87 21.09
N GLU A 225 -3.55 12.25 21.85
CA GLU A 225 -3.77 10.80 21.81
C GLU A 225 -4.37 10.36 20.46
N SER A 226 -5.36 11.10 19.96
CA SER A 226 -5.94 10.88 18.64
C SER A 226 -4.88 11.01 17.53
N ILE A 227 -4.03 12.04 17.57
CA ILE A 227 -2.94 12.23 16.61
C ILE A 227 -1.99 11.04 16.63
N LYS A 228 -1.58 10.55 17.81
CA LYS A 228 -0.69 9.37 17.92
C LYS A 228 -1.33 8.13 17.31
N SER A 229 -2.62 7.89 17.59
CA SER A 229 -3.36 6.76 17.02
C SER A 229 -3.41 6.82 15.49
N ILE A 230 -3.69 8.00 14.93
CA ILE A 230 -3.71 8.21 13.47
C ILE A 230 -2.31 8.03 12.87
N GLN A 231 -1.26 8.55 13.52
CA GLN A 231 0.13 8.37 13.05
C GLN A 231 0.54 6.90 13.02
N ASP A 232 0.14 6.10 14.02
CA ASP A 232 0.43 4.66 14.03
C ASP A 232 -0.31 3.93 12.90
N ARG A 233 -1.60 4.21 12.71
CA ARG A 233 -2.37 3.68 11.57
C ARG A 233 -1.78 4.11 10.23
N LEU A 234 -1.31 5.35 10.12
CA LEU A 234 -0.69 5.88 8.90
C LEU A 234 0.56 5.09 8.50
N LYS A 235 1.37 4.61 9.46
CA LYS A 235 2.56 3.79 9.18
C LYS A 235 2.20 2.54 8.37
N ASN A 236 1.16 1.84 8.83
CA ASN A 236 0.71 0.56 8.27
C ASN A 236 -0.31 0.71 7.12
N SER A 237 -0.90 1.89 6.96
CA SER A 237 -1.89 2.16 5.92
C SER A 237 -1.28 2.12 4.51
N TRP A 238 -2.08 1.64 3.57
CA TRP A 238 -1.73 1.68 2.16
C TRP A 238 -2.25 2.99 1.56
N VAL A 239 -1.34 3.97 1.43
CA VAL A 239 -1.55 5.30 0.85
C VAL A 239 -0.36 5.67 -0.03
N THR A 240 -0.52 6.62 -0.95
CA THR A 240 0.60 7.14 -1.75
C THR A 240 1.55 8.00 -0.90
N ARG A 241 2.77 8.22 -1.40
CA ARG A 241 3.75 9.09 -0.73
C ARG A 241 3.22 10.51 -0.54
N GLU A 242 2.61 11.07 -1.57
CA GLU A 242 2.04 12.42 -1.55
C GLU A 242 0.87 12.53 -0.56
N GLN A 243 -0.04 11.55 -0.56
CA GLN A 243 -1.13 11.49 0.43
C GLN A 243 -0.60 11.39 1.86
N ARG A 244 0.46 10.60 2.08
CA ARG A 244 1.10 10.44 3.39
C ARG A 244 1.74 11.74 3.88
N GLU A 245 2.39 12.49 3.00
CA GLU A 245 2.98 13.79 3.30
C GLU A 245 1.91 14.81 3.71
N LYS A 246 0.84 14.93 2.90
CA LYS A 246 -0.33 15.77 3.23
C LYS A 246 -0.93 15.44 4.60
N LEU A 247 -1.08 14.14 4.93
CA LEU A 247 -1.57 13.72 6.25
C LEU A 247 -0.59 14.05 7.38
N ARG A 248 0.71 13.90 7.15
CA ARG A 248 1.73 14.27 8.16
C ARG A 248 1.71 15.76 8.44
N ASP A 249 1.64 16.60 7.40
CA ASP A 249 1.61 18.05 7.57
C ASP A 249 0.38 18.48 8.37
N LEU A 250 -0.79 17.90 8.05
CA LEU A 250 -2.03 18.13 8.77
C LEU A 250 -1.93 17.72 10.25
N LEU A 251 -1.41 16.53 10.53
CA LEU A 251 -1.26 16.02 11.90
C LEU A 251 -0.19 16.78 12.69
N ASN A 252 0.89 17.21 12.05
CA ASN A 252 1.92 18.04 12.67
C ASN A 252 1.38 19.42 13.02
N GLY A 253 0.57 20.02 12.15
CA GLY A 253 -0.15 21.26 12.45
C GLY A 253 -1.07 21.10 13.67
N ALA A 254 -1.87 20.04 13.70
CA ALA A 254 -2.73 19.72 14.84
C ALA A 254 -1.93 19.54 16.14
N TRP A 255 -0.79 18.86 16.06
CA TRP A 255 0.09 18.61 17.19
C TRP A 255 0.64 19.91 17.78
N GLN A 256 1.14 20.82 16.95
CA GLN A 256 1.65 22.12 17.41
C GLN A 256 0.57 22.94 18.13
N ILE A 257 -0.65 22.97 17.59
CA ILE A 257 -1.80 23.63 18.23
C ILE A 257 -2.11 23.01 19.60
N ALA A 258 -2.14 21.68 19.67
CA ALA A 258 -2.44 20.98 20.92
C ALA A 258 -1.36 21.22 21.98
N ILE A 259 -0.07 21.17 21.61
CA ILE A 259 1.05 21.44 22.53
C ILE A 259 1.01 22.88 23.04
N GLN A 260 0.82 23.86 22.15
CA GLN A 260 0.71 25.27 22.54
C GLN A 260 -0.38 25.46 23.61
N ARG A 261 -1.53 24.80 23.44
CA ARG A 261 -2.62 24.88 24.43
C ARG A 261 -2.34 24.17 25.74
N VAL A 262 -1.61 23.05 25.70
CA VAL A 262 -1.14 22.40 26.93
C VAL A 262 -0.23 23.36 27.70
N GLU A 263 0.66 24.06 27.00
CA GLU A 263 1.55 25.05 27.60
C GLU A 263 0.79 26.25 28.16
N GLU A 264 -0.19 26.79 27.42
CA GLU A 264 -1.07 27.86 27.90
C GLU A 264 -1.82 27.45 29.19
N ARG A 265 -2.42 26.26 29.21
CA ARG A 265 -3.10 25.72 30.42
C ARG A 265 -2.13 25.49 31.57
N ARG A 266 -0.89 25.11 31.29
CA ARG A 266 0.15 24.94 32.31
C ARG A 266 0.60 26.29 32.86
N GLY A 267 0.78 27.29 31.99
CA GLY A 267 1.09 28.67 32.36
C GLY A 267 0.01 29.28 33.24
N GLU A 268 -1.26 29.11 32.86
CA GLU A 268 -2.39 29.64 33.63
C GLU A 268 -2.51 28.96 35.01
N ARG A 269 -2.36 27.63 35.09
CA ARG A 269 -2.32 26.94 36.39
C ARG A 269 -1.18 27.43 37.28
N LYS A 270 0.00 27.67 36.69
CA LYS A 270 1.16 28.22 37.40
C LYS A 270 0.85 29.62 37.95
N ARG A 271 0.27 30.49 37.12
CA ARG A 271 -0.13 31.86 37.49
C ARG A 271 -1.17 31.86 38.61
N GLN A 272 -2.24 31.07 38.48
CA GLN A 272 -3.28 30.95 39.51
C GLN A 272 -2.72 30.43 40.83
N HIS A 273 -1.77 29.48 40.77
CA HIS A 273 -1.11 28.98 41.96
C HIS A 273 -0.20 30.03 42.61
N GLU A 274 0.53 30.81 41.83
CA GLU A 274 1.34 31.93 42.32
C GLU A 274 0.47 33.03 42.95
N GLU A 275 -0.64 33.40 42.31
CA GLU A 275 -1.63 34.33 42.87
C GLU A 275 -2.26 33.78 44.17
N TRP A 276 -2.55 32.48 44.23
CA TRP A 276 -3.03 31.84 45.45
C TRP A 276 -1.97 31.87 46.56
N LEU A 277 -0.71 31.58 46.25
CA LEU A 277 0.41 31.65 47.20
C LEU A 277 0.60 33.08 47.73
N GLN A 278 0.55 34.08 46.85
CA GLN A 278 0.67 35.48 47.24
C GLN A 278 -0.45 35.87 48.20
N ARG A 279 -1.71 35.59 47.84
CA ARG A 279 -2.87 35.86 48.71
C ARG A 279 -2.73 35.19 50.08
N MET A 280 -2.30 33.93 50.12
CA MET A 280 -2.12 33.20 51.38
C MET A 280 -0.98 33.80 52.22
N THR A 281 0.09 34.27 51.59
CA THR A 281 1.21 34.92 52.25
C THR A 281 0.80 36.28 52.82
N ASP A 282 0.04 37.08 52.08
CA ASP A 282 -0.49 38.37 52.55
C ASP A 282 -1.47 38.20 53.71
N HIS A 283 -2.28 37.14 53.71
CA HIS A 283 -3.15 36.80 54.84
C HIS A 283 -2.34 36.42 56.08
N LEU A 284 -1.28 35.63 55.90
CA LEU A 284 -0.39 35.21 56.97
C LEU A 284 0.32 36.41 57.60
N GLN A 285 0.90 37.31 56.79
CA GLN A 285 1.54 38.54 57.28
C GLN A 285 0.56 39.45 58.04
N ARG A 286 -0.67 39.60 57.53
CA ARG A 286 -1.70 40.40 58.22
C ARG A 286 -2.07 39.81 59.58
N TRP A 287 -2.25 38.49 59.67
CA TRP A 287 -2.56 37.84 60.94
C TRP A 287 -1.38 37.86 61.91
N GLU A 288 -0.14 37.67 61.45
CA GLU A 288 1.06 37.79 62.28
C GLU A 288 1.21 39.23 62.82
N SER A 289 0.96 40.24 61.99
CA SER A 289 0.95 41.65 62.43
C SER A 289 -0.15 41.93 63.46
N LEU A 290 -1.37 41.44 63.26
CA LEU A 290 -2.46 41.58 64.23
C LEU A 290 -2.16 40.86 65.54
N PHE A 291 -1.60 39.66 65.46
CA PHE A 291 -1.19 38.88 66.62
C PHE A 291 -0.14 39.64 67.44
N GLY A 292 0.91 40.16 66.81
CA GLY A 292 1.93 40.97 67.50
C GLY A 292 1.38 42.26 68.11
N LYS A 293 0.44 42.95 67.44
CA LYS A 293 -0.26 44.11 68.01
C LYS A 293 -1.08 43.74 69.24
N ASN A 294 -1.79 42.62 69.20
CA ASN A 294 -2.58 42.12 70.32
C ASN A 294 -1.69 41.74 71.51
N GLU A 295 -0.53 41.11 71.26
CA GLU A 295 0.46 40.82 72.30
C GLU A 295 0.99 42.09 72.98
N GLN A 296 1.29 43.13 72.21
CA GLN A 296 1.69 44.43 72.77
C GLN A 296 0.59 45.03 73.65
N ILE A 297 -0.66 45.03 73.19
CA ILE A 297 -1.79 45.56 73.98
C ILE A 297 -1.96 44.76 75.28
N VAL A 298 -1.81 43.44 75.25
CA VAL A 298 -1.86 42.61 76.46
C VAL A 298 -0.71 42.94 77.40
N ALA A 299 0.51 43.15 76.89
CA ALA A 299 1.65 43.57 77.70
C ALA A 299 1.41 44.92 78.38
N ASP A 300 0.94 45.93 77.63
CA ASP A 300 0.61 47.26 78.16
C ASP A 300 -0.50 47.19 79.22
N LEU A 301 -1.53 46.37 79.01
CA LEU A 301 -2.61 46.17 79.98
C LEU A 301 -2.10 45.48 81.26
N ARG A 302 -1.16 44.53 81.14
CA ARG A 302 -0.53 43.87 82.30
C ARG A 302 0.30 44.86 83.12
N GLU A 303 1.09 45.71 82.47
CA GLU A 303 1.86 46.76 83.14
C GLU A 303 0.93 47.77 83.86
N GLN A 304 -0.18 48.14 83.24
CA GLN A 304 -1.18 49.01 83.88
C GLN A 304 -1.86 48.34 85.09
N ILE A 305 -2.14 47.03 85.01
CA ILE A 305 -2.68 46.27 86.13
C ILE A 305 -1.67 46.25 87.28
N GLU A 306 -0.40 45.98 87.01
CA GLU A 306 0.67 45.95 88.03
C GLU A 306 0.80 47.30 88.75
N LYS A 307 0.78 48.41 88.00
CA LYS A 307 0.76 49.77 88.58
C LYS A 307 -0.46 49.98 89.48
N LEU A 308 -1.65 49.61 89.02
CA LEU A 308 -2.89 49.73 89.80
C LEU A 308 -2.88 48.82 91.04
N GLU A 309 -2.31 47.62 90.95
CA GLU A 309 -2.16 46.70 92.08
C GLU A 309 -1.22 47.28 93.15
N ASN A 310 -0.09 47.88 92.74
CA ASN A 310 0.83 48.60 93.62
C ASN A 310 0.17 49.85 94.24
N ASP A 311 -0.59 50.62 93.47
CA ASP A 311 -1.33 51.78 93.98
C ASP A 311 -2.42 51.38 94.98
N VAL A 312 -3.08 50.23 94.77
CA VAL A 312 -4.06 49.66 95.70
C VAL A 312 -3.39 49.24 97.00
N GLU A 313 -2.22 48.60 96.94
CA GLU A 313 -1.47 48.13 98.11
C GLU A 313 -0.99 49.30 98.98
N ASN A 314 -0.63 50.42 98.37
CA ASN A 314 -0.13 51.61 99.05
C ASN A 314 -1.22 52.64 99.43
N SER A 315 -2.47 52.44 99.01
CA SER A 315 -3.56 53.40 99.26
C SER A 315 -4.30 53.10 100.56
N ILE A 316 -4.68 54.16 101.27
CA ILE A 316 -5.49 54.10 102.51
C ILE A 316 -6.98 54.35 102.20
N ASN A 317 -7.30 54.84 100.99
CA ASN A 317 -8.66 55.22 100.62
C ASN A 317 -9.45 54.02 100.08
N ALA A 318 -10.38 53.52 100.88
CA ALA A 318 -11.24 52.37 100.55
C ALA A 318 -12.04 52.57 99.24
N ASP A 319 -12.56 53.77 98.98
CA ASP A 319 -13.33 54.06 97.75
C ASP A 319 -12.46 54.09 96.49
N PHE A 320 -11.16 54.39 96.64
CA PHE A 320 -10.19 54.27 95.56
C PHE A 320 -9.84 52.81 95.32
N ILE A 321 -9.61 52.04 96.41
CA ILE A 321 -9.30 50.61 96.34
C ILE A 321 -10.39 49.84 95.59
N ASP A 322 -11.66 50.08 95.90
CA ASP A 322 -12.77 49.37 95.24
C ASP A 322 -12.92 49.74 93.75
N ARG A 323 -12.70 51.01 93.39
CA ARG A 323 -12.69 51.44 91.98
C ARG A 323 -11.51 50.88 91.21
N ALA A 324 -10.32 50.90 91.80
CA ALA A 324 -9.12 50.34 91.20
C ALA A 324 -9.24 48.82 91.00
N LYS A 325 -9.83 48.09 91.97
CA LYS A 325 -10.17 46.66 91.82
C LYS A 325 -11.12 46.40 90.65
N ASN A 326 -12.15 47.23 90.47
CA ASN A 326 -13.05 47.11 89.32
C ASN A 326 -12.31 47.36 87.99
N TRP A 327 -11.46 48.39 87.89
CA TRP A 327 -10.65 48.63 86.69
C TRP A 327 -9.66 47.50 86.41
N ILE A 328 -9.03 46.94 87.44
CA ILE A 328 -8.17 45.75 87.31
C ILE A 328 -9.00 44.58 86.76
N GLY A 329 -10.22 44.36 87.28
CA GLY A 329 -11.15 43.34 86.79
C GLY A 329 -11.50 43.51 85.31
N GLU A 330 -11.86 44.72 84.89
CA GLU A 330 -12.17 45.05 83.49
C GLU A 330 -10.97 44.81 82.56
N LYS A 331 -9.77 45.24 82.98
CA LYS A 331 -8.54 45.00 82.22
C LYS A 331 -8.20 43.50 82.14
N LYS A 332 -8.39 42.73 83.22
CA LYS A 332 -8.21 41.27 83.23
C LYS A 332 -9.18 40.59 82.27
N THR A 333 -10.45 40.98 82.24
CA THR A 333 -11.44 40.48 81.26
C THR A 333 -11.03 40.82 79.82
N LYS A 334 -10.58 42.06 79.58
CA LYS A 334 -10.12 42.49 78.25
C LYS A 334 -8.89 41.71 77.78
N ILE A 335 -7.95 41.40 78.68
CA ILE A 335 -6.80 40.53 78.37
C ILE A 335 -7.30 39.14 77.94
N LEU A 336 -8.23 38.54 78.69
CA LEU A 336 -8.77 37.21 78.36
C LEU A 336 -9.44 37.17 76.98
N ASP A 337 -10.17 38.23 76.62
CA ASP A 337 -10.81 38.35 75.30
C ASP A 337 -9.78 38.47 74.16
N ILE A 338 -8.72 39.26 74.37
CA ILE A 338 -7.63 39.39 73.39
C ILE A 338 -6.85 38.08 73.27
N GLU A 339 -6.54 37.40 74.38
CA GLU A 339 -5.87 36.10 74.40
C GLU A 339 -6.69 35.00 73.72
N ARG A 340 -8.02 35.04 73.85
CA ARG A 340 -8.92 34.15 73.09
C ARG A 340 -8.81 34.43 71.58
N THR A 341 -8.80 35.69 71.18
CA THR A 341 -8.63 36.10 69.79
C THR A 341 -7.27 35.69 69.23
N ASN A 342 -6.21 35.79 70.05
CA ASN A 342 -4.86 35.35 69.69
C ASN A 342 -4.76 33.84 69.46
N ARG A 343 -5.37 33.02 70.32
CA ARG A 343 -5.47 31.57 70.10
C ARG A 343 -6.19 31.23 68.79
N ASP A 344 -7.20 32.01 68.41
CA ASP A 344 -7.89 31.83 67.13
C ASP A 344 -7.02 32.22 65.93
N LEU A 345 -6.24 33.30 66.05
CA LEU A 345 -5.28 33.73 65.05
C LEU A 345 -4.15 32.71 64.87
N GLU A 346 -3.56 32.19 65.94
CA GLU A 346 -2.54 31.12 65.87
C GLU A 346 -3.05 29.88 65.14
N ARG A 347 -4.28 29.43 65.46
CA ARG A 347 -4.90 28.30 64.77
C ARG A 347 -5.04 28.56 63.27
N LYS A 348 -5.44 29.78 62.88
CA LYS A 348 -5.55 30.19 61.46
C LYS A 348 -4.17 30.26 60.79
N ILE A 349 -3.17 30.87 61.43
CA ILE A 349 -1.79 30.97 60.94
C ILE A 349 -1.21 29.56 60.72
N LYS A 350 -1.31 28.67 61.71
CA LYS A 350 -0.83 27.29 61.62
C LYS A 350 -1.52 26.52 60.50
N SER A 351 -2.84 26.69 60.34
CA SER A 351 -3.59 26.06 59.25
C SER A 351 -3.11 26.51 57.87
N VAL A 352 -2.91 27.82 57.67
CA VAL A 352 -2.43 28.35 56.37
C VAL A 352 -0.97 27.98 56.11
N LYS A 353 -0.08 28.03 57.11
CA LYS A 353 1.30 27.54 56.99
C LYS A 353 1.34 26.09 56.52
N ASN A 354 0.50 25.23 57.10
CA ASN A 354 0.39 23.83 56.68
C ASN A 354 -0.14 23.68 55.24
N LYS A 355 -1.12 24.49 54.82
CA LYS A 355 -1.64 24.48 53.44
C LYS A 355 -0.57 24.90 52.43
N ILE A 356 0.19 25.97 52.73
CA ILE A 356 1.30 26.42 51.88
C ILE A 356 2.40 25.34 51.83
N GLY A 357 2.77 24.75 52.96
CA GLY A 357 3.78 23.69 53.03
C GLY A 357 3.40 22.45 52.21
N ARG A 358 2.15 21.99 52.32
CA ARG A 358 1.64 20.88 51.48
C ARG A 358 1.64 21.25 50.00
N ALA A 359 1.20 22.45 49.65
CA ALA A 359 1.17 22.90 48.25
C ALA A 359 2.57 23.01 47.63
N LYS A 360 3.60 23.36 48.42
CA LYS A 360 5.00 23.35 47.97
C LYS A 360 5.53 21.93 47.77
N ASN A 361 5.24 21.01 48.70
CA ASN A 361 5.71 19.62 48.62
C ASN A 361 5.01 18.80 47.52
N SER A 362 3.72 19.00 47.28
CA SER A 362 3.01 18.37 46.15
C SER A 362 3.55 18.81 44.79
N ARG A 363 4.14 20.02 44.72
CA ARG A 363 4.70 20.58 43.49
C ARG A 363 5.96 19.87 43.03
N GLU A 364 6.76 19.31 43.94
CA GLU A 364 7.94 18.49 43.58
C GLU A 364 7.55 17.17 42.90
N HIS A 365 6.32 16.70 43.13
CA HIS A 365 5.85 15.42 42.60
C HIS A 365 5.13 15.53 41.24
N ASP A 366 4.42 16.63 40.98
CA ASP A 366 3.62 16.80 39.75
C ASP A 366 4.41 17.24 38.51
N TYR A 367 5.64 17.74 38.67
CA TYR A 367 6.52 18.04 37.52
C TYR A 367 7.37 16.85 37.07
N ALA A 368 7.36 15.73 37.79
CA ALA A 368 8.13 14.54 37.47
C ALA A 368 7.45 13.62 36.43
N TYR A 369 6.19 13.88 36.08
CA TYR A 369 5.43 13.08 35.11
C TYR A 369 5.38 13.79 33.75
N LEU A 370 6.54 14.01 33.16
CA LEU A 370 6.61 13.99 31.70
C LEU A 370 6.58 12.51 31.30
N PRO A 371 5.79 12.11 30.29
CA PRO A 371 6.21 11.00 29.46
C PRO A 371 7.59 11.41 28.96
N SER A 372 8.63 10.79 29.51
CA SER A 372 10.01 10.92 29.04
C SER A 372 9.96 10.84 27.53
N ASP A 373 10.34 11.95 26.91
CA ASP A 373 10.46 12.13 25.48
C ASP A 373 11.18 10.89 24.93
N SER A 374 10.39 9.97 24.37
CA SER A 374 10.90 8.80 23.68
C SER A 374 11.30 9.30 22.31
N SER A 375 12.33 10.14 22.28
CA SER A 375 13.05 10.55 21.11
C SER A 375 13.84 9.35 20.58
N GLU A 376 13.13 8.34 20.10
CA GLU A 376 13.60 7.37 19.12
C GLU A 376 12.86 7.65 17.80
N ASN A 377 12.99 8.87 17.28
CA ASN A 377 13.03 9.04 15.84
C ASN A 377 14.50 8.89 15.45
N SER A 378 14.95 7.63 15.44
CA SER A 378 16.17 7.22 14.75
C SER A 378 16.01 7.62 13.28
N SER A 379 16.84 8.56 12.87
CA SER A 379 17.28 8.75 11.51
C SER A 379 17.95 7.47 11.01
N ASP A 380 17.16 6.54 10.47
CA ASP A 380 17.65 5.51 9.56
C ASP A 380 17.12 5.79 8.15
N GLU A 381 17.71 6.84 7.55
CA GLU A 381 17.98 6.85 6.12
C GLU A 381 19.23 5.99 5.89
N GLN A 382 19.04 4.73 5.49
CA GLN A 382 19.86 4.01 4.51
C GLN A 382 19.25 2.64 4.23
N VAL A 383 18.53 2.55 3.09
CA VAL A 383 18.52 1.47 2.05
C VAL A 383 17.23 1.55 1.24
#